data_AF-A0A9W7L0A9-F1
#
_entry.id   AF-A0A9W7L0A9-F1
#
_cell.length_a   1.000
_cell.length_b   1.000
_cell.length_c   1.000
_cell.angle_alpha   90.00
_cell.angle_beta   90.00
_cell.angle_gamma   90.00
#
_symmetry.space_group_name_H-M   'P 1'
#
loop_
_entity.id
_entity.type
_entity.pdbx_description
1 polymer ?
#
loop_
_entity_poly.entity_id
_entity_poly.type
_entity_poly.pdbx_seq_one_letter_code
_entity_poly.pdbx_strand_id
1 'polypeptide(L)'
;MALEDYVVQYCGNTRKFVARAWYAVLFFSFIIVICSFAVLAQTSAGEGFAAFWSMIMVVCVAAGGTMVFRKYQTEAAVGFLLGVTGMMAQLFFLLFIVFCAFAGEEAYGSTSTTDRTFAAFAFFLMTSYTVIASSLFIFRADLLPAANNVVAKQEVPAVSTTAV
;
A
#
# COMPACT_ATOMS: atom_id res chain seq x y z
N MET A 1 -1.85 15.24 -20.35
CA MET A 1 -2.72 14.23 -20.98
C MET A 1 -2.80 13.10 -19.99
N ALA A 2 -3.85 13.15 -19.16
CA ALA A 2 -3.74 12.72 -17.78
C ALA A 2 -3.88 11.21 -17.68
N LEU A 3 -3.04 10.59 -16.84
CA LEU A 3 -3.18 9.19 -16.44
C LEU A 3 -4.58 8.95 -15.83
N GLU A 4 -5.20 10.00 -15.29
CA GLU A 4 -6.61 10.07 -14.89
C GLU A 4 -7.57 9.77 -16.04
N ASP A 5 -7.37 10.38 -17.22
CA ASP A 5 -8.21 10.12 -18.41
C ASP A 5 -8.09 8.66 -18.86
N TYR A 6 -6.87 8.10 -18.84
CA TYR A 6 -6.64 6.69 -19.18
C TYR A 6 -7.29 5.72 -18.18
N VAL A 7 -7.23 6.00 -16.87
CA VAL A 7 -7.82 5.14 -15.84
C VAL A 7 -9.34 5.26 -15.82
N VAL A 8 -9.90 6.47 -16.00
CA VAL A 8 -11.35 6.67 -16.10
C VAL A 8 -11.90 6.00 -17.35
N GLN A 9 -11.18 6.07 -18.48
CA GLN A 9 -11.59 5.45 -19.75
C GLN A 9 -11.49 3.91 -19.75
N TYR A 10 -10.46 3.32 -19.12
CA TYR A 10 -10.31 1.86 -19.05
C TYR A 10 -11.01 1.20 -17.86
N CYS A 11 -11.16 1.89 -16.72
CA CYS A 11 -11.72 1.29 -15.50
C CYS A 11 -13.11 1.80 -15.11
N GLY A 12 -13.62 2.87 -15.73
CA GLY A 12 -14.98 3.41 -15.54
C GLY A 12 -15.35 3.84 -14.10
N ASN A 13 -14.48 3.55 -13.12
CA ASN A 13 -14.72 3.77 -11.70
C ASN A 13 -13.39 3.64 -10.92
N THR A 14 -12.78 4.79 -10.62
CA THR A 14 -11.52 4.94 -9.87
C THR A 14 -11.49 4.14 -8.56
N ARG A 15 -12.60 4.16 -7.83
CA ARG A 15 -12.74 3.46 -6.55
C ARG A 15 -12.61 1.93 -6.68
N LYS A 16 -13.08 1.36 -7.80
CA LYS A 16 -12.95 -0.08 -8.09
C LYS A 16 -11.54 -0.46 -8.52
N PHE A 17 -10.78 0.46 -9.12
CA PHE A 17 -9.37 0.22 -9.47
C PHE A 17 -8.51 0.14 -8.21
N VAL A 18 -8.63 1.13 -7.30
CA VAL A 18 -7.89 1.14 -6.04
C VAL A 18 -8.23 -0.07 -5.17
N ALA A 19 -9.51 -0.46 -5.09
CA ALA A 19 -9.92 -1.67 -4.38
C ALA A 19 -9.28 -2.95 -4.98
N ARG A 20 -9.25 -3.08 -6.31
CA ARG A 20 -8.61 -4.22 -7.00
C ARG A 20 -7.09 -4.24 -6.76
N ALA A 21 -6.43 -3.08 -6.82
CA ALA A 21 -5.01 -2.97 -6.50
C ALA A 21 -4.72 -3.36 -5.05
N TRP A 22 -5.58 -2.97 -4.10
CA TRP A 22 -5.46 -3.38 -2.70
C TRP A 22 -5.58 -4.90 -2.51
N TYR A 23 -6.52 -5.55 -3.21
CA TYR A 23 -6.61 -7.02 -3.19
C TYR A 23 -5.35 -7.69 -3.76
N ALA A 24 -4.70 -7.11 -4.78
CA ALA A 24 -3.43 -7.62 -5.28
C ALA A 24 -2.32 -7.53 -4.21
N VAL A 25 -2.24 -6.42 -3.48
CA VAL A 25 -1.29 -6.27 -2.36
C VAL A 25 -1.59 -7.27 -1.23
N LEU A 26 -2.85 -7.51 -0.90
CA LEU A 26 -3.22 -8.52 0.10
C LEU A 26 -2.82 -9.94 -0.33
N PHE A 27 -2.94 -10.26 -1.62
CA PHE A 27 -2.50 -11.55 -2.16
C PHE A 27 -0.98 -11.73 -2.05
N PHE A 28 -0.19 -10.74 -2.48
CA PHE A 28 1.27 -10.80 -2.33
C PHE A 28 1.71 -10.78 -0.85
N SER A 29 1.00 -10.05 -0.01
CA SER A 29 1.19 -10.02 1.44
C SER A 29 1.00 -11.40 2.07
N PHE A 30 -0.01 -12.16 1.61
CA PHE A 30 -0.23 -13.52 2.09
C PHE A 30 0.93 -14.45 1.69
N ILE A 31 1.46 -14.32 0.48
CA ILE A 31 2.61 -15.09 0.01
C ILE A 31 3.85 -14.78 0.86
N ILE A 32 4.15 -13.51 1.13
CA ILE A 32 5.36 -13.17 1.89
C ILE A 32 5.29 -13.66 3.33
N VAL A 33 4.09 -13.70 3.94
CA VAL A 33 3.92 -14.32 5.27
C VAL A 33 4.33 -15.79 5.24
N ILE A 34 3.92 -16.55 4.23
CA ILE A 34 4.34 -17.96 4.06
C ILE A 34 5.85 -18.06 3.86
N CYS A 35 6.43 -17.20 3.00
CA CYS A 35 7.87 -17.16 2.78
C CYS A 35 8.65 -16.80 4.05
N SER A 36 8.14 -15.90 4.90
CA SER A 36 8.77 -15.54 6.17
C SER A 36 8.90 -16.72 7.12
N PHE A 37 7.89 -17.61 7.18
CA PHE A 37 8.01 -18.85 7.96
C PHE A 37 9.08 -19.79 7.40
N ALA A 38 9.22 -19.88 6.08
CA ALA A 38 10.24 -20.71 5.44
C ALA A 38 11.66 -20.17 5.68
N VAL A 39 11.84 -18.84 5.69
CA VAL A 39 13.09 -18.17 6.05
C VAL A 39 13.41 -18.42 7.53
N LEU A 40 12.44 -18.21 8.43
CA LEU A 40 12.62 -18.37 9.87
C LEU A 40 13.09 -19.78 10.28
N ALA A 41 12.70 -20.81 9.53
CA ALA A 41 13.09 -22.20 9.80
C ALA A 41 14.53 -22.55 9.33
N GLN A 42 15.14 -21.74 8.47
CA GLN A 42 16.37 -22.11 7.75
C GLN A 42 17.54 -21.13 7.96
N THR A 43 17.31 -19.97 8.59
CA THR A 43 18.29 -18.89 8.63
C THR A 43 18.79 -18.53 10.04
N SER A 44 19.84 -17.70 10.08
CA SER A 44 20.44 -17.11 11.26
C SER A 44 19.47 -16.18 12.02
N ALA A 45 19.73 -15.93 13.31
CA ALA A 45 18.83 -15.14 14.16
C ALA A 45 18.51 -13.72 13.61
N GLY A 46 19.46 -13.10 12.88
CA GLY A 46 19.28 -11.76 12.31
C GLY A 46 18.34 -11.72 11.12
N GLU A 47 18.51 -12.65 10.17
CA GLU A 47 17.65 -12.80 8.99
C GLU A 47 16.24 -13.24 9.37
N GLY A 48 16.15 -14.18 10.30
CA GLY A 48 14.88 -14.67 10.82
C GLY A 48 14.09 -13.56 11.52
N PHE A 49 14.78 -12.69 12.27
CA PHE A 49 14.15 -11.53 12.89
C PHE A 49 13.61 -10.54 11.85
N ALA A 50 14.36 -10.24 10.80
CA ALA A 50 13.90 -9.34 9.73
C ALA A 50 12.67 -9.91 8.98
N ALA A 51 12.69 -11.22 8.69
CA ALA A 51 11.56 -11.91 8.06
C ALA A 51 10.32 -11.97 8.96
N PHE A 52 10.49 -12.23 10.26
CA PHE A 52 9.40 -12.24 11.24
C PHE A 52 8.84 -10.84 11.50
N TRP A 53 9.70 -9.84 11.62
CA TRP A 53 9.29 -8.45 11.84
C TRP A 53 8.50 -7.90 10.65
N SER A 54 8.98 -8.18 9.43
CA SER A 54 8.26 -7.79 8.21
C SER A 54 6.90 -8.47 8.10
N MET A 55 6.77 -9.74 8.51
CA MET A 55 5.49 -10.44 8.60
C MET A 55 4.48 -9.70 9.48
N ILE A 56 4.89 -9.27 10.68
CA ILE A 56 4.02 -8.51 11.59
C ILE A 56 3.58 -7.18 10.95
N MET A 57 4.52 -6.45 10.35
CA MET A 57 4.25 -5.17 9.70
C MET A 57 3.23 -5.31 8.56
N VAL A 58 3.36 -6.35 7.73
CA VAL A 58 2.42 -6.66 6.65
C VAL A 58 1.02 -6.92 7.19
N VAL A 59 0.90 -7.72 8.25
CA VAL A 59 -0.40 -8.05 8.86
C VAL A 59 -1.06 -6.79 9.45
N CYS A 60 -0.29 -5.95 10.15
CA CYS A 60 -0.78 -4.67 10.68
C CYS A 60 -1.31 -3.76 9.58
N VAL A 61 -0.60 -3.65 8.45
CA VAL A 61 -1.03 -2.84 7.30
C VAL A 61 -2.21 -3.46 6.56
N ALA A 62 -2.25 -4.78 6.43
CA ALA A 62 -3.38 -5.49 5.82
C ALA A 62 -4.67 -5.25 6.62
N ALA A 63 -4.62 -5.36 7.95
CA ALA A 63 -5.75 -5.06 8.82
C ALA A 63 -6.11 -3.58 8.79
N GLY A 64 -5.12 -2.70 8.99
CA GLY A 64 -5.30 -1.25 9.04
C GLY A 64 -5.87 -0.68 7.74
N GLY A 65 -5.28 -1.03 6.60
CA GLY A 65 -5.76 -0.55 5.29
C GLY A 65 -7.14 -1.12 4.93
N THR A 66 -7.46 -2.37 5.28
CA THR A 66 -8.80 -2.92 5.08
C THR A 66 -9.86 -2.17 5.90
N MET A 67 -9.53 -1.74 7.12
CA MET A 67 -10.41 -0.89 7.93
C MET A 67 -10.61 0.51 7.32
N VAL A 68 -9.55 1.13 6.78
CA VAL A 68 -9.63 2.42 6.09
C VAL A 68 -10.54 2.33 4.87
N PHE A 69 -10.37 1.31 4.03
CA PHE A 69 -11.21 1.14 2.83
C PHE A 69 -12.67 0.78 3.11
N ARG A 70 -12.99 0.09 4.22
CA ARG A 70 -14.37 -0.32 4.56
C ARG A 70 -15.15 0.66 5.43
N LYS A 71 -14.50 1.37 6.36
CA LYS A 71 -15.22 2.09 7.44
C LYS A 71 -14.81 3.56 7.64
N TYR A 72 -13.60 3.96 7.25
CA TYR A 72 -13.07 5.31 7.52
C TYR A 72 -12.57 5.99 6.24
N GLN A 73 -13.50 6.54 5.44
CA GLN A 73 -13.16 7.39 4.30
C GLN A 73 -12.94 8.86 4.74
N THR A 74 -12.12 9.08 5.76
CA THR A 74 -11.74 10.43 6.21
C THR A 74 -10.43 10.85 5.58
N GLU A 75 -10.26 12.16 5.31
CA GLU A 75 -9.07 12.69 4.62
C GLU A 75 -7.77 12.32 5.37
N ALA A 76 -7.83 12.39 6.71
CA ALA A 76 -6.73 12.03 7.59
C ALA A 76 -6.37 10.53 7.51
N ALA A 77 -7.36 9.64 7.39
CA ALA A 77 -7.10 8.20 7.28
C ALA A 77 -6.48 7.83 5.94
N VAL A 78 -6.91 8.48 4.84
CA VAL A 78 -6.31 8.30 3.51
C VAL A 78 -4.88 8.82 3.48
N GLY A 79 -4.62 10.00 4.08
CA GLY A 79 -3.27 10.55 4.21
C GLY A 79 -2.35 9.68 5.06
N PHE A 80 -2.84 9.14 6.18
CA PHE A 80 -2.09 8.19 7.01
C PHE A 80 -1.75 6.91 6.24
N LEU A 81 -2.72 6.35 5.50
CA LEU A 81 -2.50 5.15 4.69
C LEU A 81 -1.46 5.41 3.58
N LEU A 82 -1.48 6.58 2.95
CA LEU A 82 -0.48 6.99 1.96
C LEU A 82 0.92 7.05 2.57
N GLY A 83 1.06 7.63 3.77
CA GLY A 83 2.33 7.65 4.50
C GLY A 83 2.83 6.25 4.83
N VAL A 84 1.96 5.41 5.41
CA VAL A 84 2.30 4.04 5.81
C VAL A 84 2.68 3.17 4.60
N THR A 85 1.93 3.24 3.50
CA THR A 85 2.24 2.49 2.27
C THR A 85 3.54 2.96 1.62
N GLY A 86 3.85 4.27 1.68
CA GLY A 86 5.14 4.82 1.25
C GLY A 86 6.32 4.32 2.10
N MET A 87 6.18 4.33 3.43
CA MET A 87 7.20 3.78 4.35
C MET A 87 7.40 2.27 4.12
N MET A 88 6.31 1.52 3.88
CA MET A 88 6.40 0.09 3.57
C MET A 88 7.14 -0.17 2.26
N ALA A 89 6.92 0.63 1.21
CA ALA A 89 7.66 0.49 -0.04
C ALA A 89 9.18 0.62 0.18
N GLN A 90 9.60 1.59 1.01
CA GLN A 90 11.01 1.77 1.38
C GLN A 90 11.54 0.61 2.23
N LEU A 91 10.74 0.12 3.18
CA LEU A 91 11.09 -1.03 4.01
C LEU A 91 11.33 -2.30 3.16
N PHE A 92 10.44 -2.58 2.20
CA PHE A 92 10.60 -3.73 1.29
C PHE A 92 11.75 -3.58 0.31
N PHE A 93 12.09 -2.35 -0.08
CA PHE A 93 13.29 -2.09 -0.87
C PHE A 93 14.56 -2.42 -0.08
N LEU A 94 14.64 -2.02 1.18
CA LEU A 94 15.76 -2.38 2.05
C LEU A 94 15.83 -3.89 2.28
N LEU A 95 14.69 -4.54 2.53
CA LEU A 95 14.60 -5.99 2.69
C LEU A 95 15.11 -6.72 1.44
N PHE A 96 14.73 -6.23 0.25
CA PHE A 96 15.23 -6.78 -1.02
C PHE A 96 16.77 -6.72 -1.09
N ILE A 97 17.37 -5.56 -0.79
CA ILE A 97 18.84 -5.40 -0.83
C ILE A 97 19.52 -6.32 0.18
N VAL A 98 18.98 -6.39 1.40
CA VAL A 98 19.56 -7.18 2.50
C VAL A 98 19.52 -8.68 2.17
N PHE A 99 18.36 -9.21 1.75
CA PHE A 99 18.25 -10.62 1.38
C PHE A 99 18.99 -10.95 0.07
N CYS A 100 19.16 -9.98 -0.83
CA CYS A 100 20.01 -10.13 -2.00
C CYS A 100 21.50 -10.22 -1.62
N ALA A 101 21.94 -9.46 -0.62
CA ALA A 101 23.30 -9.54 -0.07
C ALA A 101 23.54 -10.90 0.60
N PHE A 102 22.62 -11.37 1.45
CA PHE A 102 22.72 -12.68 2.08
C PHE A 102 22.73 -13.84 1.07
N ALA A 103 21.93 -13.75 0.00
CA ALA A 103 21.92 -14.72 -1.09
C ALA A 103 23.22 -14.80 -1.91
N GLY A 104 24.14 -13.83 -1.75
CA GLY A 104 25.44 -13.77 -2.41
C GLY A 104 26.59 -14.31 -1.56
N GLU A 105 26.37 -14.58 -0.27
CA GLU A 105 27.43 -14.83 0.70
C GLU A 105 27.27 -16.22 1.34
N GLU A 106 27.96 -17.23 0.78
CA GLU A 106 27.88 -18.64 1.24
C GLU A 106 28.36 -18.86 2.69
N ALA A 107 29.03 -17.86 3.29
CA ALA A 107 29.53 -17.90 4.65
C ALA A 107 28.42 -17.90 5.74
N TYR A 108 27.20 -17.49 5.39
CA TYR A 108 26.09 -17.35 6.35
C TYR A 108 25.20 -18.60 6.49
N GLY A 109 25.53 -19.70 5.79
CA GLY A 109 24.86 -21.00 5.98
C GLY A 109 23.39 -21.04 5.54
N SER A 110 22.94 -20.05 4.76
CA SER A 110 21.58 -19.99 4.29
C SER A 110 21.38 -20.78 3.00
N THR A 111 20.23 -21.43 2.85
CA THR A 111 19.83 -22.06 1.58
C THR A 111 19.59 -20.95 0.56
N SER A 112 20.60 -20.65 -0.26
CA SER A 112 20.61 -19.53 -1.22
C SER A 112 19.36 -19.39 -2.09
N THR A 113 18.62 -20.48 -2.33
CA THR A 113 17.34 -20.48 -3.04
C THR A 113 16.20 -19.80 -2.27
N THR A 114 16.10 -20.00 -0.95
CA THR A 114 15.01 -19.45 -0.12
C THR A 114 15.12 -17.93 -0.02
N ASP A 115 16.34 -17.42 0.19
CA ASP A 115 16.58 -15.98 0.34
C ASP A 115 16.41 -15.23 -0.97
N ARG A 116 16.84 -15.83 -2.09
CA ARG A 116 16.59 -15.29 -3.44
C ARG A 116 15.10 -15.20 -3.75
N THR A 117 14.34 -16.22 -3.34
CA THR A 117 12.89 -16.25 -3.52
C THR A 117 12.23 -15.17 -2.68
N PHE A 118 12.62 -15.02 -1.41
CA PHE A 118 12.12 -13.97 -0.53
C PHE A 118 12.45 -12.57 -1.07
N ALA A 119 13.68 -12.35 -1.55
CA ALA A 119 14.09 -11.09 -2.17
C ALA A 119 13.24 -10.78 -3.42
N ALA A 120 13.02 -11.75 -4.30
CA ALA A 120 12.17 -11.55 -5.49
C ALA A 120 10.75 -11.12 -5.10
N PHE A 121 10.15 -11.76 -4.09
CA PHE A 121 8.81 -11.37 -3.60
C PHE A 121 8.80 -10.00 -2.91
N ALA A 122 9.87 -9.64 -2.18
CA ALA A 122 10.02 -8.31 -1.60
C ALA A 122 10.07 -7.22 -2.69
N PHE A 123 10.71 -7.49 -3.83
CA PHE A 123 10.73 -6.58 -4.98
C PHE A 123 9.34 -6.40 -5.61
N PHE A 124 8.59 -7.49 -5.79
CA PHE A 124 7.20 -7.41 -6.25
C PHE A 124 6.31 -6.62 -5.28
N LEU A 125 6.50 -6.83 -3.97
CA LEU A 125 5.78 -6.07 -2.94
C LEU A 125 6.14 -4.59 -2.97
N MET A 126 7.42 -4.25 -3.07
CA MET A 126 7.88 -2.86 -3.23
C MET A 126 7.22 -2.18 -4.43
N THR A 127 7.16 -2.87 -5.58
CA THR A 127 6.49 -2.36 -6.78
C THR A 127 4.99 -2.17 -6.53
N SER A 128 4.32 -3.15 -5.92
CA SER A 128 2.89 -3.09 -5.65
C SER A 128 2.50 -1.98 -4.65
N TYR A 129 3.29 -1.80 -3.58
CA TYR A 129 3.09 -0.71 -2.61
C TYR A 129 3.34 0.65 -3.24
N THR A 130 4.31 0.77 -4.15
CA THR A 130 4.56 2.01 -4.90
C THR A 130 3.36 2.34 -5.80
N VAL A 131 2.82 1.36 -6.53
CA VAL A 131 1.63 1.56 -7.38
C VAL A 131 0.43 1.99 -6.54
N ILE A 132 0.21 1.41 -5.36
CA ILE A 132 -0.86 1.85 -4.45
C ILE A 132 -0.60 3.25 -3.91
N ALA A 133 0.62 3.55 -3.46
CA ALA A 133 0.97 4.88 -2.94
C ALA A 133 0.78 5.96 -4.01
N SER A 134 1.22 5.71 -5.25
CA SER A 134 0.98 6.61 -6.39
C SER A 134 -0.52 6.75 -6.71
N SER A 135 -1.27 5.64 -6.69
CA SER A 135 -2.72 5.67 -6.92
C SER A 135 -3.44 6.49 -5.85
N LEU A 136 -3.08 6.33 -4.58
CA LEU A 136 -3.62 7.10 -3.46
C LEU A 136 -3.22 8.57 -3.54
N PHE A 137 -2.03 8.89 -4.05
CA PHE A 137 -1.58 10.27 -4.23
C PHE A 137 -2.39 11.00 -5.30
N ILE A 138 -2.63 10.35 -6.44
CA ILE A 138 -3.37 10.91 -7.58
C ILE A 138 -4.86 11.04 -7.22
N PHE A 139 -5.49 9.96 -6.77
CA PHE A 139 -6.93 9.95 -6.47
C PHE A 139 -7.30 10.55 -5.12
N ARG A 140 -6.34 11.22 -4.44
CA ARG A 140 -6.58 11.87 -3.15
C ARG A 140 -7.68 12.92 -3.24
N ALA A 141 -7.82 13.61 -4.38
CA ALA A 141 -8.79 14.69 -4.57
C ALA A 141 -10.21 14.15 -4.80
N ASP A 142 -10.37 13.06 -5.56
CA ASP A 142 -11.65 12.41 -5.83
C ASP A 142 -12.23 11.62 -4.64
N LEU A 143 -11.37 11.23 -3.69
CA LEU A 143 -11.77 10.51 -2.48
C LEU A 143 -12.39 11.41 -1.41
N LEU A 144 -12.42 12.73 -1.60
CA LEU A 144 -12.90 13.72 -0.63
C LEU A 144 -14.34 14.14 -0.96
N PRO A 145 -15.36 13.69 -0.20
CA PRO A 145 -16.73 14.19 -0.37
C PRO A 145 -16.89 15.65 0.11
N ALA A 146 -15.90 16.22 0.80
CA ALA A 146 -16.02 17.50 1.48
C ALA A 146 -15.85 18.72 0.56
N ALA A 147 -15.04 18.65 -0.50
CA ALA A 147 -14.82 19.80 -1.38
C ALA A 147 -16.08 20.18 -2.18
N ASN A 148 -16.89 19.19 -2.59
CA ASN A 148 -18.08 19.44 -3.41
C ASN A 148 -19.30 19.91 -2.58
N ASN A 149 -19.36 19.59 -1.29
CA ASN A 149 -20.48 19.97 -0.43
C ASN A 149 -20.34 21.37 0.19
N VAL A 150 -19.13 21.95 0.24
CA VAL A 150 -18.93 23.32 0.72
C VAL A 150 -19.24 24.33 -0.39
N VAL A 151 -18.83 24.04 -1.63
CA VAL A 151 -19.16 24.88 -2.80
C VAL A 151 -20.67 24.89 -3.09
N ALA A 152 -21.33 23.73 -3.01
CA ALA A 152 -22.78 23.64 -3.22
C ALA A 152 -23.62 24.34 -2.12
N LYS A 153 -23.07 24.55 -0.91
CA LYS A 153 -23.76 25.25 0.18
C LYS A 153 -23.52 26.77 0.18
N GLN A 154 -22.51 27.27 -0.55
CA GLN A 154 -22.18 28.69 -0.60
C GLN A 154 -22.88 29.46 -1.72
N GLU A 155 -23.48 28.80 -2.72
CA GLU A 155 -24.16 29.47 -3.85
C GLU A 155 -25.62 29.88 -3.60
N VAL A 156 -26.15 29.78 -2.37
CA VAL A 156 -27.44 30.42 -2.04
C VAL A 156 -27.24 31.49 -0.97
N PRO A 157 -26.75 32.69 -1.32
CA PRO A 157 -27.07 33.86 -0.52
C PRO A 157 -28.59 34.05 -0.58
N ALA A 158 -29.22 33.96 0.59
CA ALA A 158 -30.63 34.28 0.77
C ALA A 158 -30.89 35.72 0.29
N VAL A 159 -31.46 35.86 -0.92
CA VAL A 159 -32.15 37.09 -1.31
C VAL A 159 -33.49 37.09 -0.59
N SER A 160 -33.46 37.44 0.70
CA SER A 160 -34.60 37.96 1.42
C SER A 160 -34.56 39.49 1.32
N THR A 161 -35.29 40.05 0.37
CA THR A 161 -35.78 41.43 0.51
C THR A 161 -37.24 41.48 0.05
N THR A 162 -38.09 41.35 1.07
CA THR A 162 -39.49 41.74 1.12
C THR A 162 -39.69 43.24 0.91
N ALA A 163 -40.84 43.58 0.31
CA ALA A 163 -41.64 44.82 0.46
C ALA A 163 -41.03 46.14 -0.05
N VAL A 164 -41.63 46.74 -1.07
CA VAL A 164 -42.78 47.69 -1.00
C VAL A 164 -43.58 47.59 -2.29
#